data_AF-A0AAW7M081-F1
#
_entry.id   AF-A0AAW7M081-F1
#
_cell.length_a   1.000
_cell.length_b   1.000
_cell.length_c   1.000
_cell.angle_alpha   90.00
_cell.angle_beta   90.00
_cell.angle_gamma   90.00
#
_symmetry.space_group_name_H-M   'P 1'
#
loop_
_entity.id
_entity.type
_entity.pdbx_description
1 polymer ?
#
loop_
_entity_poly.entity_id
_entity_poly.type
_entity_poly.pdbx_seq_one_letter_code
_entity_poly.pdbx_strand_id
1 'polypeptide(L)' 'MIDSRDRLDHPTMDNYGDLLALAGMVRATGSCVACPPESAHHHAEHLWLVHDAATQDATPEGLLCSRHALEARASMG' A
#
# COMPACT_ATOMS: atom_id res chain seq x y z
N MET A 1 27.88 -0.78 -5.39
CA MET A 1 26.87 0.30 -5.36
C MET A 1 25.63 -0.30 -6.00
N ILE A 2 24.61 -0.63 -5.21
CA ILE A 2 23.36 -1.19 -5.75
C ILE A 2 22.72 -0.05 -6.54
N ASP A 3 22.42 -0.29 -7.80
CA ASP A 3 21.76 0.67 -8.67
C ASP A 3 20.32 0.84 -8.15
N SER A 4 20.06 1.96 -7.45
CA SER A 4 18.75 2.24 -6.87
C SER A 4 17.66 2.43 -7.92
N ARG A 5 17.98 2.47 -9.21
CA ARG A 5 17.00 2.67 -10.30
C ARG A 5 16.31 1.37 -10.72
N ASP A 6 16.97 0.22 -10.57
CA ASP A 6 16.33 -1.11 -10.76
C ASP A 6 15.17 -1.34 -9.76
N ARG A 7 15.21 -0.63 -8.62
CA ARG A 7 14.18 -0.63 -7.59
C ARG A 7 12.97 0.26 -7.91
N LEU A 8 13.09 1.12 -8.93
CA LEU A 8 12.08 2.13 -9.29
C LEU A 8 11.12 1.66 -10.38
N ASP A 9 11.36 0.49 -11.00
CA ASP A 9 10.47 -0.05 -12.05
C ASP A 9 9.47 -1.09 -11.50
N HIS A 10 9.57 -1.44 -10.21
CA HIS A 10 8.68 -2.38 -9.56
C HIS A 10 7.77 -1.64 -8.59
N PRO A 11 6.45 -1.88 -8.62
CA PRO A 11 5.57 -1.24 -7.65
C PRO A 11 6.00 -1.64 -6.23
N THR A 12 5.88 -0.71 -5.29
CA THR A 12 6.27 -0.93 -3.90
C THR A 12 5.07 -0.81 -2.98
N MET A 13 5.17 -1.41 -1.80
CA MET A 13 4.10 -1.40 -0.81
C MET A 13 4.65 -1.10 0.56
N ASP A 14 4.07 -0.10 1.21
CA ASP A 14 4.39 0.27 2.58
C ASP A 14 3.22 -0.07 3.52
N ASN A 15 3.52 -0.51 4.74
CA ASN A 15 2.48 -0.74 5.73
C ASN A 15 1.88 0.60 6.17
N TYR A 16 0.56 0.72 6.06
CA TYR A 16 -0.12 1.99 6.32
C TYR A 16 -0.10 2.36 7.80
N GLY A 17 -0.19 1.39 8.70
CA GLY A 17 -0.06 1.59 10.15
C GLY A 17 1.29 2.17 10.53
N ASP A 18 2.38 1.66 9.95
CA ASP A 18 3.73 2.18 10.17
C ASP A 18 3.87 3.62 9.66
N LEU A 19 3.35 3.93 8.47
CA LEU A 19 3.34 5.30 7.92
C LEU A 19 2.58 6.27 8.83
N LEU A 20 1.44 5.86 9.36
CA LEU A 20 0.66 6.67 10.29
C LEU A 20 1.36 6.85 11.63
N ALA A 21 2.02 5.81 12.15
CA ALA A 21 2.82 5.90 13.36
C ALA A 21 3.98 6.90 13.20
N LEU A 22 4.65 6.90 12.04
CA LEU A 22 5.67 7.91 11.70
C LEU A 22 5.10 9.34 11.67
N ALA A 23 3.84 9.48 11.25
CA ALA A 23 3.12 10.75 11.26
C ALA A 23 2.52 11.13 12.64
N GLY A 24 2.74 10.32 13.69
CA GLY A 24 2.20 10.54 15.02
C GLY A 24 0.69 10.26 15.15
N MET A 25 0.09 9.58 14.17
CA MET A 25 -1.31 9.18 14.20
C MET A 25 -1.46 7.78 14.79
N VAL A 26 -2.35 7.64 15.77
CA VAL A 26 -2.62 6.36 16.44
C VAL A 26 -4.05 5.91 16.17
N ARG A 27 -4.23 4.60 15.94
CA ARG A 27 -5.53 3.93 15.76
C ARG A 27 -6.38 4.49 14.62
N ALA A 28 -5.90 4.32 13.39
CA ALA A 28 -6.69 4.59 12.21
C ALA A 28 -7.28 3.30 11.63
N THR A 29 -8.42 3.46 10.96
CA THR A 29 -9.01 2.44 10.10
C THR A 29 -9.18 3.00 8.70
N GLY A 30 -9.10 2.16 7.68
CA GLY A 30 -9.28 2.56 6.29
C GLY A 30 -10.00 1.50 5.46
N SER A 31 -10.47 1.90 4.29
CA SER A 31 -11.13 1.02 3.34
C SER A 31 -10.14 0.48 2.31
N CYS A 32 -10.26 -0.80 2.00
CA CYS A 32 -9.52 -1.41 0.90
C CYS A 32 -10.21 -1.08 -0.43
N VAL A 33 -9.50 -0.53 -1.41
CA VAL A 33 -10.08 -0.12 -2.70
C VAL A 33 -10.55 -1.29 -3.57
N ALA A 34 -9.97 -2.47 -3.38
CA ALA A 34 -10.36 -3.70 -4.08
C ALA A 34 -11.47 -4.49 -3.37
N CYS A 35 -11.84 -4.12 -2.14
CA CYS A 35 -12.98 -4.73 -1.46
C CYS A 35 -14.29 -4.09 -1.96
N PRO A 36 -15.43 -4.82 -1.94
CA PRO A 36 -16.74 -4.20 -2.15
C PRO A 36 -16.96 -3.03 -1.17
N PRO A 37 -17.65 -1.96 -1.58
CA PRO A 37 -17.80 -0.74 -0.77
C PRO A 37 -18.53 -0.95 0.56
N GLU A 38 -19.35 -2.00 0.67
CA GLU A 38 -20.02 -2.42 1.90
C GLU A 38 -19.13 -3.20 2.89
N SER A 39 -17.88 -3.47 2.52
CA SER A 39 -16.95 -4.20 3.38
C SER A 39 -16.57 -3.40 4.62
N ALA A 40 -16.32 -4.10 5.72
CA ALA A 40 -15.83 -3.47 6.95
C ALA A 40 -14.46 -2.78 6.72
N HIS A 41 -14.23 -1.69 7.45
CA HIS A 41 -12.93 -1.04 7.46
C HIS A 41 -11.90 -1.95 8.14
N HIS A 42 -10.65 -1.84 7.70
CA HIS A 42 -9.54 -2.57 8.30
C HIS A 42 -8.73 -1.64 9.21
N HIS A 43 -8.14 -2.19 10.27
CA HIS A 43 -7.12 -1.49 11.03
C HIS A 43 -5.93 -1.13 10.13
N ALA A 44 -5.33 0.03 10.36
CA ALA A 44 -4.22 0.52 9.53
C ALA A 44 -3.03 -0.45 9.47
N GLU A 45 -2.74 -1.19 10.55
CA GLU A 45 -1.70 -2.24 10.57
C GLU A 45 -1.94 -3.38 9.56
N HIS A 46 -3.17 -3.56 9.09
CA HIS A 46 -3.57 -4.56 8.10
C HIS A 46 -3.76 -4.00 6.69
N LEU A 47 -3.49 -2.70 6.51
CA LEU A 47 -3.59 -1.99 5.25
C LEU A 47 -2.20 -1.70 4.68
N TRP A 48 -2.11 -1.75 3.36
CA TRP A 48 -0.89 -1.53 2.59
C TRP A 48 -1.14 -0.43 1.57
N LEU A 49 -0.26 0.55 1.55
CA LEU A 49 -0.27 1.62 0.56
C LEU A 49 0.50 1.14 -0.67
N VAL A 50 -0.16 1.12 -1.83
CA VAL A 50 0.48 0.71 -3.09
C VAL A 50 1.02 1.93 -3.81
N HIS A 51 2.28 1.85 -4.23
CA HIS A 51 2.95 2.84 -5.05
C HIS A 51 3.16 2.26 -6.44
N ASP A 52 2.53 2.84 -7.45
CA ASP A 52 2.89 2.57 -8.84
C ASP A 52 4.21 3.27 -9.16
N ALA A 53 5.14 2.47 -9.67
CA ALA A 53 6.46 2.90 -10.12
C ALA A 53 6.40 3.59 -11.49
N ALA A 54 5.36 3.29 -12.30
CA ALA A 54 5.24 3.78 -13.67
C ALA A 54 4.89 5.27 -13.76
N THR A 55 4.27 5.84 -12.72
CA THR A 55 3.93 7.26 -12.67
C THR A 55 4.83 7.97 -11.66
N GLN A 56 5.76 8.80 -12.17
CA GLN A 56 6.57 9.68 -11.34
C GLN A 56 5.74 10.68 -10.51
N ASP A 57 4.45 10.81 -10.83
CA ASP A 57 3.45 11.35 -9.92
C ASP A 57 3.08 10.27 -8.90
N ALA A 58 3.77 10.29 -7.76
CA ALA A 58 3.60 9.38 -6.63
C ALA A 58 2.24 9.58 -5.91
N THR A 59 1.13 9.63 -6.64
CA THR A 59 -0.19 9.51 -6.05
C THR A 59 -0.39 8.05 -5.68
N PRO A 60 -0.58 7.72 -4.39
CA PRO A 60 -0.83 6.34 -4.00
C PRO A 60 -2.11 5.84 -4.68
N GLU A 61 -2.04 4.68 -5.31
CA GLU A 61 -3.16 4.10 -6.06
C GLU A 61 -4.30 3.64 -5.13
N GLY A 62 -4.04 3.56 -3.84
CA GLY A 62 -5.02 3.28 -2.82
C GLY A 62 -4.48 2.39 -1.71
N LEU A 63 -5.35 2.11 -0.73
CA LEU A 63 -5.08 1.17 0.34
C LEU A 63 -5.60 -0.21 -0.04
N LEU A 64 -4.78 -1.25 0.16
CA LEU A 64 -5.18 -2.64 0.03
C LEU A 64 -5.16 -3.34 1.38
N CYS A 65 -6.15 -4.19 1.65
CA CYS A 65 -6.08 -5.10 2.79
C CYS A 65 -5.01 -6.17 2.54
N SER A 66 -4.58 -6.83 3.61
CA SER A 66 -3.50 -7.84 3.55
C SER A 66 -3.72 -8.94 2.49
N ARG A 67 -4.99 -9.32 2.22
CA ARG A 67 -5.31 -10.28 1.13
C ARG A 67 -5.01 -9.70 -0.25
N HIS A 68 -5.62 -8.57 -0.60
CA HIS A 68 -5.44 -7.95 -1.92
C HIS A 68 -4.01 -7.44 -2.13
N ALA A 69 -3.31 -7.04 -1.07
CA ALA A 69 -1.90 -6.71 -1.13
C ALA A 69 -1.04 -7.92 -1.56
N LEU A 70 -1.30 -9.12 -1.02
CA LEU A 70 -0.60 -10.34 -1.45
C LEU A 70 -0.92 -10.72 -2.90
N GLU A 71 -2.18 -10.61 -3.31
CA GLU A 71 -2.62 -10.86 -4.70
C GLU A 71 -1.92 -9.90 -5.68
N ALA A 72 -1.86 -8.61 -5.33
CA ALA A 72 -1.15 -7.59 -6.10
C ALA A 72 0.35 -7.90 -6.19
N ARG A 73 1.02 -8.19 -5.06
CA ARG A 73 2.45 -8.56 -5.05
C ARG A 73 2.77 -9.76 -5.94
N ALA A 74 1.88 -10.74 -5.98
CA ALA A 74 2.04 -11.92 -6.83
C ALA A 74 1.90 -11.60 -8.32
N SER A 75 1.20 -10.52 -8.67
CA SER A 75 1.04 -10.05 -10.05
C SER A 75 2.16 -9.11 -10.50
N MET A 76 3.07 -8.74 -9.59
CA MET A 76 4.16 -7.76 -9.80
C MET A 76 5.54 -8.41 -10.00
N GLY A 77 5.63 -9.75 -9.94
CA GLY A 77 6.85 -10.52 -10.21
C GLY A 77 6.68 -11.40 -11.44
#